data_AF-A0A656JQH6-F1
#
_entry.id   AF-A0A656JQH6-F1
#
_cell.length_a   1.000
_cell.length_b   1.000
_cell.length_c   1.000
_cell.angle_alpha   90.00
_cell.angle_beta   90.00
_cell.angle_gamma   90.00
#
_symmetry.space_group_name_H-M   'P 1'
#
loop_
_entity.id
_entity.type
_entity.pdbx_description
1 polymer ?
#
loop_
_entity_poly.entity_id
_entity_poly.type
_entity_poly.pdbx_seq_one_letter_code
_entity_poly.pdbx_strand_id
1 'polypeptide(L)'
;AGGNWYSSQAPGHYVVQILGTSSEATAQAYIAEQGGEYRYFKKTLQGKPLYVITYGNFPDRAAALAAIKVLPAKVQAGKPWPRTVASVQQELGATR
;
A
#
# COMPACT_ATOMS: atom_id res chain seq x y z
N ALA A 1 8.58 11.49 3.20
CA ALA A 1 8.56 10.89 1.86
C ALA A 1 8.52 9.36 1.97
N GLY A 2 7.36 8.74 1.74
CA GLY A 2 7.14 7.30 1.93
C GLY A 2 7.74 6.38 0.86
N GLY A 3 8.32 6.92 -0.22
CA GLY A 3 8.85 6.13 -1.34
C GLY A 3 10.08 5.28 -0.99
N ASN A 4 10.92 5.71 -0.05
CA ASN A 4 12.20 5.05 0.22
C ASN A 4 12.04 3.65 0.85
N TRP A 5 10.99 3.43 1.64
CA TRP A 5 10.80 2.13 2.30
C TRP A 5 10.51 1.01 1.30
N TYR A 6 9.62 1.27 0.33
CA TYR A 6 9.30 0.29 -0.71
C TYR A 6 10.52 -0.02 -1.57
N SER A 7 11.36 0.98 -1.88
CA SER A 7 12.64 0.78 -2.58
C SER A 7 13.65 -0.05 -1.77
N SER A 8 13.57 -0.01 -0.43
CA SER A 8 14.39 -0.87 0.44
C SER A 8 13.80 -2.27 0.66
N GLN A 9 12.53 -2.51 0.28
CA GLN A 9 11.93 -3.85 0.38
C GLN A 9 12.32 -4.71 -0.82
N ALA A 10 12.39 -6.02 -0.62
CA ALA A 10 12.69 -6.94 -1.71
C ALA A 10 11.51 -6.97 -2.72
N PRO A 11 11.79 -6.86 -4.03
CA PRO A 11 10.75 -6.77 -5.08
C PRO A 11 9.85 -8.02 -5.15
N GLY A 12 10.35 -9.18 -4.71
CA GLY A 12 9.58 -10.43 -4.63
C GLY A 12 8.56 -10.47 -3.49
N HIS A 13 8.59 -9.51 -2.57
CA HIS A 13 7.62 -9.44 -1.48
C HIS A 13 6.30 -8.84 -1.96
N TYR A 14 5.27 -9.01 -1.13
CA TYR A 14 3.90 -8.59 -1.35
C TYR A 14 3.46 -7.62 -0.26
N VAL A 15 2.68 -6.64 -0.65
CA VAL A 15 2.00 -5.71 0.25
C VAL A 15 0.50 -5.82 0.00
N VAL A 16 -0.30 -5.64 1.04
CA VAL A 16 -1.76 -5.63 0.89
C VAL A 16 -2.18 -4.18 0.67
N GLN A 17 -2.72 -3.87 -0.51
CA GLN A 17 -3.35 -2.58 -0.73
C GLN A 17 -4.69 -2.57 0.00
N ILE A 18 -4.85 -1.65 0.93
CA ILE A 18 -6.06 -1.46 1.74
C ILE A 18 -7.04 -0.57 0.99
N LEU A 19 -6.61 0.65 0.67
CA LEU A 19 -7.41 1.65 -0.04
C LEU A 19 -6.54 2.63 -0.82
N GLY A 20 -7.14 3.34 -1.77
CA GLY A 20 -6.52 4.48 -2.45
C GLY A 20 -7.38 5.72 -2.26
N THR A 21 -6.77 6.82 -1.81
CA THR A 21 -7.43 8.12 -1.65
C THR A 21 -6.72 9.17 -2.50
N SER A 22 -7.46 10.13 -3.06
CA SER A 22 -6.87 11.27 -3.77
C SER A 22 -6.30 12.34 -2.83
N SER A 23 -6.55 12.23 -1.52
CA SER A 23 -6.11 13.19 -0.50
C SER A 23 -4.98 12.61 0.35
N GLU A 24 -3.81 13.27 0.33
CA GLU A 24 -2.68 12.86 1.17
C GLU A 24 -3.03 12.97 2.65
N ALA A 25 -3.76 14.01 3.04
CA ALA A 25 -4.18 14.22 4.42
C ALA A 25 -5.01 13.03 4.95
N THR A 26 -5.89 12.47 4.11
CA THR A 26 -6.66 11.27 4.48
C THR A 26 -5.76 10.05 4.65
N ALA A 27 -4.77 9.87 3.77
CA ALA A 27 -3.82 8.77 3.89
C ALA A 27 -2.95 8.92 5.14
N GLN A 28 -2.45 10.11 5.40
CA GLN A 28 -1.61 10.41 6.56
C GLN A 28 -2.38 10.27 7.87
N ALA A 29 -3.62 10.77 7.94
CA ALA A 29 -4.49 10.59 9.11
C ALA A 29 -4.74 9.10 9.38
N TYR A 30 -5.02 8.32 8.34
CA TYR A 30 -5.23 6.88 8.49
C TYR A 30 -4.00 6.14 9.03
N ILE A 31 -2.80 6.46 8.53
CA ILE A 31 -1.56 5.86 9.07
C ILE A 31 -1.29 6.33 10.49
N ALA A 32 -1.54 7.61 10.79
CA ALA A 32 -1.35 8.16 12.13
C ALA A 32 -2.29 7.49 13.14
N GLU A 33 -3.53 7.18 12.74
CA GLU A 33 -4.50 6.45 13.57
C GLU A 33 -4.13 4.97 13.76
N GLN A 34 -3.66 4.29 12.71
CA GLN A 34 -3.40 2.85 12.78
C GLN A 34 -1.99 2.48 13.31
N GLY A 35 -0.98 3.28 12.99
CA GLY A 35 0.42 3.08 13.41
C GLY A 35 1.15 1.88 12.80
N GLY A 36 2.46 1.82 13.07
CA GLY A 36 3.35 0.64 13.00
C GLY A 36 3.62 0.01 11.62
N GLU A 37 2.59 -0.47 10.96
CA GLU A 37 2.68 -1.33 9.77
C GLU A 37 1.95 -0.78 8.54
N TYR A 38 1.15 0.27 8.74
CA TYR A 38 0.49 0.97 7.64
C TYR A 38 1.46 1.94 6.98
N ARG A 39 1.51 1.89 5.65
CA ARG A 39 2.35 2.76 4.82
C ARG A 39 1.53 3.27 3.66
N TYR A 40 1.86 4.46 3.15
CA TYR A 40 1.25 4.95 1.92
C TYR A 40 2.33 5.30 0.92
N PHE A 41 1.98 5.20 -0.36
CA PHE A 41 2.76 5.76 -1.45
C PHE A 41 1.88 6.62 -2.34
N LYS A 42 2.48 7.66 -2.89
CA LYS A 42 1.85 8.48 -3.93
C LYS A 42 2.13 7.82 -5.27
N LYS A 43 1.10 7.65 -6.08
CA LYS A 43 1.20 7.29 -7.48
C LYS A 43 0.36 8.23 -8.33
N THR A 44 0.62 8.24 -9.62
CA THR A 44 -0.22 8.98 -10.58
C THR A 44 -1.13 7.99 -11.28
N LEU A 45 -2.44 8.15 -11.10
CA LEU A 45 -3.45 7.38 -11.82
C LEU A 45 -4.19 8.34 -12.77
N GLN A 46 -4.03 8.15 -14.08
CA GLN A 46 -4.71 8.96 -15.10
C GLN A 46 -4.47 10.48 -14.94
N GLY A 47 -3.21 10.87 -14.68
CA GLY A 47 -2.84 12.28 -14.46
C GLY A 47 -3.25 12.87 -13.11
N LYS A 48 -3.90 12.09 -12.23
CA LYS A 48 -4.28 12.53 -10.89
C LYS A 48 -3.41 11.86 -9.82
N PRO A 49 -2.99 12.60 -8.78
CA PRO A 49 -2.31 12.00 -7.65
C PRO A 49 -3.27 11.09 -6.88
N LEU A 50 -2.81 9.88 -6.58
CA LEU A 50 -3.51 8.90 -5.77
C LEU A 50 -2.55 8.38 -4.70
N TYR A 51 -2.99 8.45 -3.45
CA TYR A 51 -2.28 7.95 -2.29
C TYR A 51 -2.82 6.57 -1.95
N VAL A 52 -2.02 5.55 -2.21
CA VAL A 52 -2.38 4.16 -1.96
C VAL A 52 -1.83 3.76 -0.60
N ILE A 53 -2.73 3.34 0.29
CA ILE A 53 -2.42 2.84 1.62
C ILE A 53 -2.24 1.33 1.53
N THR A 54 -1.10 0.85 1.99
CA THR A 54 -0.76 -0.56 2.08
C THR A 54 -0.46 -0.96 3.51
N TYR A 55 -0.64 -2.24 3.80
CA TYR A 55 -0.38 -2.82 5.11
C TYR A 55 0.63 -3.96 5.00
N GLY A 56 1.61 -3.94 5.91
CA GLY A 56 2.58 -5.01 6.11
C GLY A 56 3.57 -5.20 4.95
N ASN A 57 4.43 -6.19 5.11
CA ASN A 57 5.31 -6.71 4.06
C ASN A 57 5.35 -8.24 4.17
N PHE A 58 4.82 -8.92 3.16
CA PHE A 58 4.64 -10.36 3.15
C PHE A 58 5.64 -11.01 2.18
N PRO A 59 6.26 -12.14 2.53
CA PRO A 59 7.21 -12.80 1.65
C PRO A 59 6.55 -13.39 0.40
N ASP A 60 5.25 -13.72 0.48
CA ASP A 60 4.51 -14.36 -0.59
C ASP A 60 3.04 -13.89 -0.66
N ARG A 61 2.37 -14.28 -1.76
CA ARG A 61 0.96 -13.96 -2.00
C ARG A 61 0.03 -14.63 -0.99
N ALA A 62 0.35 -15.81 -0.49
CA ALA A 62 -0.50 -16.55 0.44
C ALA A 62 -0.56 -15.85 1.81
N ALA A 63 0.57 -15.35 2.30
CA ALA A 63 0.66 -14.53 3.50
C ALA A 63 -0.12 -13.21 3.34
N ALA A 64 -0.02 -12.55 2.18
CA ALA A 64 -0.84 -11.37 1.90
C ALA A 64 -2.34 -11.67 1.85
N LEU A 65 -2.75 -12.82 1.29
CA LEU A 65 -4.15 -13.25 1.30
C LEU A 65 -4.65 -13.61 2.70
N ALA A 66 -3.80 -14.23 3.53
CA ALA A 66 -4.11 -14.50 4.93
C ALA A 66 -4.31 -13.19 5.71
N ALA A 67 -3.45 -12.19 5.46
CA ALA A 67 -3.58 -10.85 6.03
C ALA A 67 -4.92 -10.19 5.67
N ILE A 68 -5.35 -10.30 4.41
CA ILE A 68 -6.67 -9.80 3.95
C ILE A 68 -7.82 -10.41 4.77
N LYS A 69 -7.73 -11.70 5.12
CA LYS A 69 -8.77 -12.39 5.90
C LYS A 69 -8.82 -11.94 7.37
N VAL A 70 -7.69 -11.57 7.96
CA VAL A 70 -7.63 -11.10 9.36
C VAL A 70 -7.87 -9.59 9.49
N LEU A 71 -7.89 -8.84 8.39
CA LEU A 71 -8.17 -7.42 8.40
C LEU A 71 -9.63 -7.12 8.79
N PRO A 72 -9.91 -5.95 9.42
CA PRO A 72 -11.26 -5.59 9.85
C PRO A 72 -12.24 -5.50 8.68
N ALA A 73 -13.54 -5.70 8.93
CA ALA A 73 -14.58 -5.61 7.91
C ALA A 73 -14.58 -4.25 7.15
N LYS A 74 -14.22 -3.14 7.83
CA LYS A 74 -14.05 -1.83 7.19
C LYS A 74 -12.98 -1.83 6.09
N VAL A 75 -11.87 -2.52 6.34
CA VAL A 75 -10.80 -2.69 5.36
C VAL A 75 -11.25 -3.62 4.25
N GLN A 76 -11.87 -4.76 4.60
CA GLN A 76 -12.37 -5.73 3.63
C GLN A 76 -13.42 -5.13 2.68
N ALA A 77 -14.23 -4.17 3.16
CA ALA A 77 -15.18 -3.42 2.34
C ALA A 77 -14.49 -2.62 1.22
N GLY A 78 -13.24 -2.19 1.44
CA GLY A 78 -12.40 -1.56 0.42
C GLY A 78 -11.87 -2.52 -0.66
N LYS A 79 -12.19 -3.83 -0.54
CA LYS A 79 -11.68 -4.91 -1.39
C LYS A 79 -10.15 -4.88 -1.50
N PRO A 80 -9.45 -5.12 -0.38
CA PRO A 80 -8.01 -5.06 -0.37
C PRO A 80 -7.45 -6.18 -1.23
N TRP A 81 -6.36 -5.89 -1.92
CA TRP A 81 -5.77 -6.84 -2.85
C TRP A 81 -4.24 -6.90 -2.72
N PRO A 82 -3.66 -8.10 -2.87
CA PRO A 82 -2.23 -8.29 -2.74
C PRO A 82 -1.53 -7.73 -3.99
N ARG A 83 -0.54 -6.87 -3.77
CA ARG A 83 0.27 -6.24 -4.82
C ARG A 83 1.75 -6.53 -4.55
N THR A 84 2.56 -6.71 -5.58
CA THR A 84 4.00 -6.94 -5.40
C THR A 84 4.73 -5.62 -5.12
N VAL A 85 5.77 -5.69 -4.30
CA VAL A 85 6.68 -4.56 -4.06
C VAL A 85 7.34 -4.13 -5.37
N ALA A 86 7.70 -5.07 -6.25
CA ALA A 86 8.21 -4.75 -7.59
C ALA A 86 7.30 -3.80 -8.37
N SER A 87 5.99 -4.05 -8.36
CA SER A 87 5.01 -3.19 -9.05
C SER A 87 4.95 -1.80 -8.43
N VAL A 88 5.00 -1.72 -7.09
CA VAL A 88 5.04 -0.43 -6.37
C VAL A 88 6.33 0.34 -6.69
N GLN A 89 7.48 -0.34 -6.72
CA GLN A 89 8.76 0.27 -7.09
C GLN A 89 8.74 0.80 -8.52
N GLN A 90 8.14 0.06 -9.45
CA GLN A 90 7.95 0.52 -10.84
C GLN A 90 7.05 1.76 -10.90
N GLU A 91 5.92 1.78 -10.18
CA GLU A 91 5.03 2.94 -10.12
C GLU A 91 5.72 4.17 -9.50
N LEU A 92 6.51 3.96 -8.45
CA LEU A 92 7.31 5.01 -7.80
C LEU A 92 8.39 5.56 -8.76
N GLY A 93 9.06 4.69 -9.51
CA GLY A 93 10.10 5.07 -10.47
C GLY A 93 9.56 5.74 -11.74
N ALA A 94 8.34 5.39 -12.15
CA ALA A 94 7.65 5.99 -13.31
C ALA A 94 7.15 7.42 -13.05
N THR A 95 7.18 7.91 -11.80
CA THR A 95 6.74 9.26 -11.43
C THR A 95 7.88 10.29 -11.55
N ARG A 96 8.84 10.09 -12.47
CA ARG A 96 9.93 11.05 -12.74
C ARG A 96 9.52 12.16 -13.69
#